data_AF-U6DQH2-F1
#
_entry.id   AF-U6DQH2-F1
#
_cell.length_a   1.000
_cell.length_b   1.000
_cell.length_c   1.000
_cell.angle_alpha   90.00
_cell.angle_beta   90.00
_cell.angle_gamma   90.00
#
_symmetry.space_group_name_H-M   'P 1'
#
loop_
_entity.id
_entity.type
_entity.pdbx_description
1 polymer ?
#
loop_
_entity_poly.entity_id
_entity_poly.type
_entity_poly.pdbx_seq_one_letter_code
_entity_poly.pdbx_strand_id
1 'polypeptide(L)'
;LLGSRLGCLEAEVPPDTETFIRAVGSVFVSTLLTMAMPSWLHRLVPGPWDRLCRDWDQMFAFAQQHVERREAEVALRSKGKPEEDLGSGTHLTYFLFREELPAPSILGNVTELLLAGVDTVSNTLSWALYELSRHPEVQTALYSEITAALGPG
;
A
#
# COMPACT_ATOMS: atom_id res chain seq x y z
N LEU A 1 0.24 7.10 -3.90
CA LEU A 1 1.16 6.85 -2.76
C LEU A 1 2.62 6.90 -3.21
N LEU A 2 3.12 5.91 -3.96
CA LEU A 2 4.52 5.84 -4.41
C LEU A 2 4.81 6.53 -5.75
N GLY A 3 3.77 6.84 -6.54
CA GLY A 3 3.94 7.42 -7.87
C GLY A 3 4.55 6.47 -8.92
N SER A 4 4.68 5.19 -8.60
CA SER A 4 5.11 4.11 -9.50
C SER A 4 3.99 3.09 -9.69
N ARG A 5 3.97 2.41 -10.84
CA ARG A 5 3.21 1.16 -11.01
C ARG A 5 4.01 0.02 -10.39
N LEU A 6 3.36 -0.80 -9.57
CA LEU A 6 3.97 -1.95 -8.88
C LEU A 6 3.91 -3.25 -9.69
N GLY A 7 3.22 -3.26 -10.84
CA GLY A 7 3.06 -4.44 -11.68
C GLY A 7 2.12 -5.51 -11.11
N CYS A 8 1.28 -5.18 -10.13
CA CYS A 8 0.39 -6.14 -9.47
C CYS A 8 -0.74 -6.72 -10.35
N LEU A 9 -0.99 -6.13 -11.53
CA LEU A 9 -2.01 -6.56 -12.48
C LEU A 9 -1.40 -7.10 -13.80
N GLU A 10 -0.08 -7.24 -13.86
CA GLU A 10 0.59 -7.81 -15.03
C GLU A 10 0.42 -9.34 -15.05
N ALA A 11 0.65 -9.96 -16.22
CA ALA A 11 0.55 -11.41 -16.36
C ALA A 11 1.50 -12.18 -15.43
N GLU A 12 2.67 -11.61 -15.15
CA GLU A 12 3.63 -12.10 -14.18
C GLU A 12 3.89 -10.99 -13.14
N VAL A 13 3.49 -11.25 -11.89
CA VAL A 13 3.64 -10.29 -10.79
C VAL A 13 5.10 -10.28 -10.34
N PRO A 14 5.74 -9.10 -10.19
CA PRO A 14 7.09 -9.02 -9.67
C PRO A 14 7.22 -9.69 -8.29
N PRO A 15 8.29 -10.47 -8.03
CA PRO A 15 8.43 -11.24 -6.80
C PRO A 15 8.46 -10.36 -5.54
N ASP A 16 9.03 -9.15 -5.63
CA ASP A 16 9.06 -8.19 -4.54
C ASP A 16 7.64 -7.71 -4.17
N THR A 17 6.80 -7.45 -5.19
CA THR A 17 5.39 -7.06 -5.01
C THR A 17 4.56 -8.20 -4.42
N GLU A 18 4.77 -9.43 -4.87
CA GLU A 18 4.08 -10.60 -4.32
C GLU A 18 4.47 -10.85 -2.86
N THR A 19 5.77 -10.78 -2.56
CA THR A 19 6.30 -10.92 -1.19
C THR A 19 5.70 -9.87 -0.27
N PHE A 20 5.64 -8.61 -0.74
CA PHE A 20 5.01 -7.52 -0.01
C PHE A 20 3.52 -7.79 0.29
N ILE A 21 2.73 -8.21 -0.70
CA ILE A 21 1.30 -8.53 -0.51
C ILE A 21 1.12 -9.67 0.51
N ARG A 22 1.96 -10.71 0.43
CA ARG A 22 1.94 -11.83 1.39
C ARG A 22 2.29 -11.38 2.81
N ALA A 23 3.28 -10.49 2.96
CA ALA A 23 3.67 -9.92 4.25
C ALA A 23 2.49 -9.14 4.86
N VAL A 24 1.83 -8.27 4.10
CA VAL A 24 0.65 -7.51 4.56
C VAL A 24 -0.44 -8.43 5.13
N GLY A 25 -0.82 -9.49 4.40
CA GLY A 25 -1.84 -10.43 4.86
C GLY A 25 -1.46 -11.20 6.13
N SER A 26 -0.17 -11.42 6.37
CA SER A 26 0.34 -12.10 7.57
C SER A 26 0.47 -11.17 8.77
N VAL A 27 0.76 -9.88 8.56
CA VAL A 27 0.97 -8.90 9.63
C VAL A 27 -0.25 -8.74 10.52
N PHE A 28 -1.46 -8.69 9.98
CA PHE A 28 -2.68 -8.53 10.80
C PHE A 28 -2.85 -9.68 11.80
N VAL A 29 -2.74 -10.93 11.32
CA VAL A 29 -2.88 -12.13 12.17
C VAL A 29 -1.75 -12.19 13.20
N SER A 30 -0.51 -11.96 12.76
CA SER A 30 0.67 -12.00 13.63
C SER A 30 0.62 -10.89 14.70
N THR A 31 0.10 -9.71 14.35
CA THR A 31 -0.10 -8.59 15.29
C THR A 31 -1.16 -8.94 16.34
N LEU A 32 -2.31 -9.46 15.93
CA LEU A 32 -3.36 -9.87 16.89
C LEU A 32 -2.86 -10.96 17.84
N LEU A 33 -2.15 -11.96 17.32
CA LEU A 33 -1.55 -13.02 18.13
C LEU A 33 -0.53 -12.47 19.12
N THR A 34 0.35 -11.57 18.69
CA THR A 34 1.40 -11.01 19.55
C THR A 34 0.84 -10.04 20.59
N MET A 35 -0.15 -9.21 20.26
CA MET A 35 -0.84 -8.34 21.22
C MET A 35 -1.58 -9.12 22.31
N ALA A 36 -2.11 -10.31 22.00
CA ALA A 36 -2.79 -11.17 22.96
C ALA A 36 -1.81 -11.91 23.89
N MET A 37 -0.55 -12.09 23.49
CA MET A 37 0.45 -12.83 24.25
C MET A 37 1.19 -11.93 25.25
N PRO A 38 1.42 -12.38 26.50
CA PRO A 38 2.32 -11.69 27.41
C PRO A 38 3.76 -11.67 26.88
N SER A 39 4.53 -10.62 27.15
CA SER A 39 5.88 -10.43 26.59
C SER A 39 6.88 -11.57 26.91
N TRP A 40 6.73 -12.25 28.04
CA TRP A 40 7.55 -13.41 28.39
C TRP A 40 7.30 -14.62 27.48
N LEU A 41 6.09 -14.74 26.93
CA LEU A 41 5.69 -15.84 26.06
C LEU A 41 6.38 -15.75 24.69
N HIS A 42 6.73 -14.55 24.22
CA HIS A 42 7.56 -14.39 23.02
C HIS A 42 8.95 -15.03 23.16
N ARG A 43 9.50 -15.11 24.39
CA ARG A 43 10.79 -15.76 24.63
C ARG A 43 10.69 -17.30 24.60
N LEU A 44 9.52 -17.86 24.91
CA LEU A 44 9.30 -19.31 24.95
C LEU A 44 8.75 -19.86 23.63
N VAL A 45 7.96 -19.05 22.92
CA VAL A 45 7.39 -19.38 21.61
C VAL A 45 7.75 -18.24 20.66
N PRO A 46 8.99 -18.22 20.12
CA PRO A 46 9.47 -17.10 19.29
C PRO A 46 8.82 -17.08 17.90
N GLY A 47 8.26 -18.20 17.44
CA GLY A 47 7.71 -18.34 16.08
C GLY A 47 6.79 -17.19 15.59
N PRO A 48 5.72 -16.83 16.33
CA PRO A 48 4.85 -15.72 15.94
C PRO A 48 5.53 -14.35 15.98
N TRP A 49 6.43 -14.13 16.95
CA TRP A 49 7.19 -12.89 17.07
C TRP A 49 8.19 -12.75 15.91
N ASP A 50 8.96 -13.80 15.63
CA ASP A 50 9.92 -13.82 14.53
C ASP A 50 9.21 -13.66 13.18
N ARG A 51 7.99 -14.21 13.03
CA ARG A 51 7.16 -13.99 11.84
C ARG A 51 6.77 -12.52 11.71
N LEU A 52 6.26 -11.92 12.78
CA LEU A 52 5.90 -10.51 12.80
C LEU A 52 7.10 -9.63 12.42
N CYS A 53 8.27 -9.84 13.03
CA CYS A 53 9.49 -9.10 12.70
C CYS A 53 9.87 -9.26 11.23
N ARG A 54 9.89 -10.50 10.71
CA ARG A 54 10.21 -10.75 9.29
C ARG A 54 9.24 -10.07 8.33
N ASP A 55 7.94 -10.12 8.61
CA ASP A 55 6.93 -9.52 7.72
C ASP A 55 7.06 -7.99 7.72
N TRP A 56 7.30 -7.38 8.88
CA TRP A 56 7.61 -5.95 8.97
C TRP A 56 8.91 -5.58 8.26
N ASP A 57 9.99 -6.35 8.43
CA ASP A 57 11.27 -6.13 7.75
C ASP A 57 11.09 -6.15 6.22
N GLN A 58 10.30 -7.08 5.69
CA GLN A 58 9.97 -7.15 4.26
C GLN A 58 9.18 -5.91 3.79
N MET A 59 8.18 -5.48 4.55
CA MET A 59 7.40 -4.30 4.22
C MET A 59 8.24 -3.02 4.24
N PHE A 60 9.10 -2.85 5.24
CA PHE A 60 10.03 -1.72 5.34
C PHE A 60 11.05 -1.74 4.21
N ALA A 61 11.62 -2.90 3.87
CA ALA A 61 12.56 -3.03 2.75
C ALA A 61 11.91 -2.64 1.42
N PHE A 62 10.68 -3.10 1.18
CA PHE A 62 9.90 -2.73 0.00
C PHE A 62 9.64 -1.22 -0.06
N ALA A 63 9.15 -0.64 1.03
CA ALA A 63 8.90 0.80 1.11
C ALA A 63 10.19 1.61 0.90
N GLN A 64 11.30 1.20 1.51
CA GLN A 64 12.60 1.86 1.40
C GLN A 64 13.09 1.86 -0.05
N GLN A 65 13.08 0.72 -0.73
CA GLN A 65 13.47 0.62 -2.14
C GLN A 65 12.65 1.59 -3.02
N HIS A 66 11.35 1.68 -2.78
CA HIS A 66 10.47 2.58 -3.54
C HIS A 66 10.68 4.06 -3.20
N VAL A 67 11.00 4.38 -1.95
CA VAL A 67 11.28 5.75 -1.49
C VAL A 67 12.65 6.21 -2.03
N GLU A 68 13.71 5.42 -1.87
CA GLU A 68 15.07 5.73 -2.34
C GLU A 68 15.13 5.92 -3.86
N ARG A 69 14.47 5.03 -4.63
CA ARG A 69 14.36 5.18 -6.08
C ARG A 69 13.74 6.51 -6.47
N ARG A 70 12.78 7.00 -5.67
CA ARG A 70 12.09 8.26 -5.92
C ARG A 70 12.94 9.47 -5.55
N GLU A 71 13.65 9.42 -4.42
CA GLU A 71 14.64 10.46 -4.08
C GLU A 71 15.66 10.62 -5.21
N ALA A 72 16.19 9.50 -5.73
CA ALA A 72 17.14 9.52 -6.84
C ALA A 72 16.54 10.13 -8.11
N GLU A 73 15.30 9.79 -8.47
CA GLU A 73 14.59 10.37 -9.63
C GLU A 73 14.35 11.88 -9.47
N VAL A 74 13.97 12.34 -8.28
CA VAL A 74 13.77 13.78 -7.98
C VAL A 74 15.09 14.53 -8.03
N ALA A 75 16.15 14.00 -7.43
CA ALA A 75 17.49 14.59 -7.46
C ALA A 75 18.09 14.67 -8.88
N LEU A 76 17.72 13.74 -9.76
CA LEU A 76 18.14 13.77 -11.17
C LEU A 76 17.38 14.87 -11.95
N ARG A 77 16.08 15.05 -11.65
CA ARG A 77 15.21 16.02 -12.34
C ARG A 77 15.45 17.47 -11.91
N SER A 78 15.77 17.71 -10.64
CA SER A 78 16.08 19.05 -10.12
C SER A 78 17.34 19.68 -10.75
N LYS A 79 18.22 18.86 -11.33
CA LYS A 79 19.41 19.33 -12.06
C LYS A 79 19.13 19.80 -13.50
N GLY A 80 17.89 19.69 -14.02
CA GLY A 80 17.64 19.79 -15.46
C GLY A 80 16.52 20.73 -15.98
N LYS A 81 15.44 21.02 -15.24
CA LYS A 81 14.33 21.88 -15.74
C LYS A 81 13.55 22.61 -14.63
N PRO A 82 12.94 23.79 -14.91
CA PRO A 82 12.08 24.52 -13.97
C PRO A 82 10.77 23.78 -13.67
N GLU A 83 10.21 24.01 -12.49
CA GLU A 83 9.09 23.34 -11.80
C GLU A 83 7.69 23.41 -12.46
N GLU A 84 7.56 23.59 -13.77
CA GLU A 84 6.25 23.88 -14.40
C GLU A 84 5.44 22.64 -14.86
N ASP A 85 5.99 21.41 -14.81
CA ASP A 85 5.30 20.19 -15.28
C ASP A 85 4.74 19.32 -14.12
N LEU A 86 4.25 19.96 -13.06
CA LEU A 86 3.72 19.31 -11.85
C LEU A 86 2.34 18.63 -12.03
N GLY A 87 1.77 18.62 -13.24
CA GLY A 87 0.39 18.15 -13.49
C GLY A 87 0.17 16.63 -13.35
N SER A 88 1.25 15.84 -13.31
CA SER A 88 1.18 14.36 -13.32
C SER A 88 1.85 13.70 -12.09
N GLY A 89 2.62 14.47 -11.30
CA GLY A 89 3.63 13.92 -10.39
C GLY A 89 3.46 14.20 -8.90
N THR A 90 2.34 14.77 -8.45
CA THR A 90 2.14 15.08 -7.03
C THR A 90 1.73 13.82 -6.27
N HIS A 91 2.69 13.19 -5.60
CA HIS A 91 2.47 11.99 -4.82
C HIS A 91 2.83 12.22 -3.35
N LEU A 92 2.31 11.39 -2.46
CA LEU A 92 2.49 11.57 -1.02
C LEU A 92 3.97 11.59 -0.62
N THR A 93 4.80 10.73 -1.21
CA THR A 93 6.26 10.75 -0.99
C THR A 93 6.87 12.11 -1.32
N TYR A 94 6.45 12.76 -2.41
CA TYR A 94 6.90 14.11 -2.77
C TYR A 94 6.48 15.17 -1.73
N PHE A 95 5.25 15.10 -1.20
CA PHE A 95 4.82 15.98 -0.12
C PHE A 95 5.62 15.77 1.17
N LEU A 96 5.84 14.50 1.55
CA LEU A 96 6.60 14.15 2.74
C LEU A 96 8.06 14.64 2.66
N PHE A 97 8.66 14.63 1.47
CA PHE A 97 9.99 15.20 1.24
C PHE A 97 10.02 16.73 1.33
N ARG A 98 8.93 17.39 0.92
CA ARG A 98 8.82 18.85 0.96
C ARG A 98 8.62 19.40 2.37
N GLU A 99 8.02 18.62 3.27
CA GLU A 99 7.81 18.99 4.67
C GLU A 99 9.06 18.83 5.57
N GLU A 100 10.25 18.58 4.99
CA GLU A 100 11.52 18.38 5.71
C GLU A 100 11.43 17.30 6.82
N LEU A 101 10.53 16.34 6.67
CA LEU A 101 10.38 15.25 7.63
C LEU A 101 11.66 14.38 7.65
N PRO A 102 12.06 13.85 8.82
CA PRO A 102 13.14 12.88 8.89
C PRO A 102 12.84 11.65 8.01
N ALA A 103 13.83 11.18 7.25
CA ALA A 103 13.68 10.01 6.38
C ALA A 103 13.05 8.77 7.07
N PRO A 104 13.37 8.43 8.36
CA PRO A 104 12.70 7.35 9.06
C PRO A 104 11.19 7.56 9.23
N SER A 105 10.76 8.81 9.45
CA SER A 105 9.34 9.16 9.58
C SER A 105 8.61 9.00 8.26
N ILE A 106 9.23 9.41 7.14
CA ILE A 106 8.68 9.24 5.79
C ILE A 106 8.49 7.75 5.51
N LEU A 107 9.52 6.95 5.76
CA LEU A 107 9.50 5.51 5.55
C LEU A 107 8.43 4.81 6.39
N GLY A 108 8.32 5.16 7.67
CA GLY A 108 7.28 4.64 8.57
C GLY A 108 5.86 4.94 8.05
N ASN A 109 5.57 6.21 7.73
CA ASN A 109 4.25 6.62 7.23
C ASN A 109 3.91 5.95 5.89
N VAL A 110 4.86 5.85 4.97
CA VAL A 110 4.66 5.15 3.68
C VAL A 110 4.32 3.68 3.92
N THR A 111 5.06 3.02 4.81
CA THR A 111 4.87 1.60 5.14
C THR A 111 3.50 1.36 5.77
N GLU A 112 3.10 2.19 6.74
CA GLU A 112 1.79 2.11 7.40
C GLU A 112 0.63 2.34 6.42
N LEU A 113 0.74 3.32 5.53
CA LEU A 113 -0.30 3.59 4.54
C LEU A 113 -0.42 2.48 3.49
N LEU A 114 0.69 1.87 3.10
CA LEU A 114 0.68 0.70 2.22
C LEU A 114 0.01 -0.49 2.91
N LEU A 115 0.34 -0.77 4.18
CA LEU A 115 -0.32 -1.81 4.98
C LEU A 115 -1.83 -1.57 5.07
N ALA A 116 -2.24 -0.35 5.41
CA ALA A 116 -3.64 0.00 5.61
C ALA A 116 -4.45 -0.11 4.31
N GLY A 117 -3.87 0.21 3.16
CA GLY A 117 -4.59 0.31 1.89
C GLY A 117 -4.81 -1.02 1.15
N VAL A 118 -4.09 -2.09 1.48
CA VAL A 118 -4.14 -3.35 0.72
C VAL A 118 -5.30 -4.23 1.17
N ASP A 119 -5.28 -4.71 2.42
CA ASP A 119 -6.27 -5.69 2.90
C ASP A 119 -7.64 -5.07 3.15
N THR A 120 -7.70 -3.83 3.64
CA THR A 120 -8.98 -3.18 3.99
C THR A 120 -9.83 -2.92 2.75
N VAL A 121 -9.22 -2.36 1.69
CA VAL A 121 -9.90 -2.01 0.44
C VAL A 121 -10.26 -3.26 -0.36
N SER A 122 -9.35 -4.24 -0.46
CA SER A 122 -9.60 -5.48 -1.19
C SER A 122 -10.76 -6.30 -0.58
N ASN A 123 -10.82 -6.40 0.75
CA ASN A 123 -11.93 -7.06 1.45
C ASN A 123 -13.24 -6.28 1.27
N THR A 124 -13.22 -4.95 1.40
CA THR A 124 -14.41 -4.12 1.24
C THR A 124 -14.98 -4.23 -0.19
N LEU A 125 -14.12 -4.19 -1.21
CA LEU A 125 -14.53 -4.37 -2.61
C LEU A 125 -15.08 -5.76 -2.86
N SER A 126 -14.48 -6.79 -2.27
CA SER A 126 -14.95 -8.17 -2.39
C SER A 126 -16.35 -8.33 -1.80
N TRP A 127 -16.62 -7.74 -0.63
CA TRP A 127 -17.96 -7.71 -0.03
C TRP A 127 -18.96 -6.87 -0.85
N ALA A 128 -18.55 -5.72 -1.36
CA ALA A 128 -19.40 -4.91 -2.22
C ALA A 128 -19.83 -5.69 -3.47
N LEU A 129 -18.88 -6.33 -4.16
CA LEU A 129 -19.18 -7.17 -5.34
C LEU A 129 -20.06 -8.37 -4.98
N TYR A 130 -19.81 -9.00 -3.82
CA TYR A 130 -20.63 -10.08 -3.31
C TYR A 130 -22.09 -9.64 -3.10
N GLU A 131 -22.31 -8.52 -2.40
CA GLU A 131 -23.66 -8.00 -2.15
C GLU A 131 -24.36 -7.58 -3.44
N LEU A 132 -23.64 -6.93 -4.38
CA LEU A 132 -24.20 -6.56 -5.68
C LEU A 132 -24.63 -7.79 -6.49
N SER A 133 -23.86 -8.88 -6.45
CA SER A 133 -24.21 -10.12 -7.15
C SER A 133 -25.49 -10.78 -6.63
N ARG A 134 -25.86 -10.48 -5.37
CA ARG A 134 -27.05 -11.00 -4.70
C ARG A 134 -28.27 -10.09 -4.81
N HIS A 135 -28.09 -8.84 -5.23
CA HIS A 135 -29.14 -7.82 -5.33
C HIS A 135 -29.11 -7.15 -6.72
N PRO A 136 -29.57 -7.85 -7.78
CA PRO A 136 -29.50 -7.36 -9.16
C PRO A 136 -30.19 -6.00 -9.38
N GLU A 137 -31.23 -5.70 -8.62
CA GLU A 137 -31.93 -4.42 -8.64
C GLU A 137 -31.02 -3.27 -8.18
N VAL A 138 -30.23 -3.48 -7.13
CA VAL A 138 -29.25 -2.50 -6.63
C VAL A 138 -28.09 -2.36 -7.62
N GLN A 139 -27.60 -3.47 -8.17
CA GLN A 139 -26.56 -3.45 -9.20
C GLN A 139 -26.98 -2.66 -10.45
N THR A 140 -28.23 -2.85 -10.90
CA THR A 140 -28.78 -2.13 -12.05
C THR A 140 -28.93 -0.64 -11.77
N ALA A 141 -29.40 -0.27 -10.57
CA ALA A 141 -29.51 1.12 -10.14
C ALA A 141 -28.13 1.81 -10.10
N LEU A 142 -27.13 1.15 -9.49
CA LEU A 142 -25.76 1.65 -9.41
C LEU A 142 -25.14 1.83 -10.81
N TYR A 143 -25.31 0.84 -11.70
CA TYR A 143 -24.83 0.95 -13.08
C TYR A 143 -25.48 2.12 -13.83
N SER A 144 -26.78 2.33 -13.63
CA SER A 144 -27.51 3.45 -14.24
C SER A 144 -26.99 4.80 -13.75
N GLU A 145 -26.73 4.92 -12.44
CA GLU A 145 -26.13 6.13 -11.85
C GLU A 145 -24.74 6.42 -12.42
N ILE A 146 -23.85 5.41 -12.47
CA ILE A 146 -22.51 5.55 -13.05
C ILE A 146 -22.58 5.97 -14.52
N THR A 147 -23.45 5.34 -15.30
CA THR A 147 -23.61 5.65 -16.73
C THR A 147 -24.14 7.07 -16.94
N ALA A 148 -25.09 7.52 -16.11
CA ALA A 148 -25.62 8.87 -16.17
C ALA A 148 -24.56 9.93 -15.79
N ALA A 149 -23.70 9.64 -14.81
CA ALA A 149 -22.66 10.55 -14.35
C ALA A 149 -21.48 10.68 -15.32
N LEU A 150 -21.07 9.58 -15.97
CA LEU A 150 -19.96 9.57 -16.93
C LEU A 150 -20.34 10.17 -18.30
N GLY A 151 -21.63 10.31 -18.59
CA GLY A 151 -22.13 10.77 -19.88
C GLY A 151 -21.90 9.75 -21.02
N PRO A 152 -22.43 10.00 -22.23
CA PRO A 152 -22.03 9.23 -23.40
C PRO A 152 -20.54 9.47 -23.67
N GLY A 153 -19.76 8.38 -23.64
CA GLY A 153 -18.34 8.39 -23.97
C GLY A 153 -18.05 8.72 -25.43
#